data_AF-A0A1Y2T0X6-F1
#
_entry.id   AF-A0A1Y2T0X6-F1
#
_cell.length_a   1.000
_cell.length_b   1.000
_cell.length_c   1.000
_cell.angle_alpha   90.00
_cell.angle_beta   90.00
_cell.angle_gamma   90.00
#
_symmetry.space_group_name_H-M   'P 1'
#
loop_
_entity.id
_entity.type
_entity.pdbx_description
1 polymer ?
#
loop_
_entity_poly.entity_id
_entity_poly.type
_entity_poly.pdbx_seq_one_letter_code
_entity_poly.pdbx_strand_id
1 'polypeptide(L)'
;MDELLAVAGLSPGQVLVVGCSTSEVMGRRIGTAGSEAVADAILDALLEATQAARVYLAVQCCEHLNRALVVERAAAERYGWERVTVVPMPRAGGSLAARAFRRLPDAVVVEEIKADAGLDIGLTLIGMHLRRVAVPVRLSTATIG
;
A
#
# COMPACT_ATOMS: atom_id res chain seq x y z
N MET A 1 -2.94 9.72 -8.95
CA MET A 1 -1.84 9.67 -7.95
C MET A 1 -1.19 11.03 -7.77
N ASP A 2 -0.92 11.75 -8.85
CA ASP A 2 -0.24 13.06 -8.83
C ASP A 2 -0.86 14.08 -7.89
N GLU A 3 -2.20 14.17 -7.86
CA GLU A 3 -2.91 15.07 -6.95
C GLU A 3 -2.59 14.78 -5.47
N LEU A 4 -2.60 13.49 -5.08
CA LEU A 4 -2.27 13.10 -3.70
C LEU A 4 -0.83 13.43 -3.36
N LEU A 5 0.12 13.11 -4.25
CA LEU A 5 1.54 13.38 -4.02
C LEU A 5 1.83 14.87 -3.92
N ALA A 6 1.17 15.69 -4.74
CA ALA A 6 1.30 17.14 -4.71
C ALA A 6 0.74 17.74 -3.41
N VAL A 7 -0.47 17.32 -3.00
CA VAL A 7 -1.09 17.81 -1.76
C VAL A 7 -0.34 17.33 -0.51
N ALA A 8 0.15 16.09 -0.52
CA ALA A 8 0.94 15.55 0.58
C ALA A 8 2.34 16.16 0.69
N GLY A 9 2.84 16.78 -0.39
CA GLY A 9 4.16 17.43 -0.41
C GLY A 9 5.32 16.46 -0.12
N LEU A 10 5.20 15.21 -0.59
CA LEU A 10 6.20 14.19 -0.30
C LEU A 10 7.55 14.51 -0.94
N SER A 11 8.61 14.30 -0.17
CA SER A 11 10.01 14.42 -0.57
C SER A 11 10.63 13.05 -0.86
N PRO A 12 11.65 12.97 -1.73
CA PRO A 12 12.38 11.74 -1.99
C PRO A 12 12.82 11.02 -0.72
N GLY A 13 12.59 9.70 -0.70
CA GLY A 13 12.88 8.81 0.42
C GLY A 13 11.78 8.75 1.49
N GLN A 14 10.72 9.55 1.42
CA GLN A 14 9.54 9.41 2.29
C GLN A 14 8.67 8.22 1.89
N VAL A 15 7.69 7.88 2.74
CA VAL A 15 6.91 6.65 2.62
C VAL A 15 5.44 6.95 2.35
N LEU A 16 4.92 6.35 1.28
CA LEU A 16 3.49 6.26 0.99
C LEU A 16 2.98 4.87 1.38
N VAL A 17 2.02 4.80 2.32
CA VAL A 17 1.33 3.56 2.66
C VAL A 17 0.04 3.39 1.86
N VAL A 18 -0.19 2.19 1.33
CA VAL A 18 -1.41 1.87 0.58
C VAL A 18 -2.10 0.65 1.19
N GLY A 19 -3.37 0.82 1.53
CA GLY A 19 -4.29 -0.27 1.83
C GLY A 19 -5.30 -0.39 0.69
N CYS A 20 -5.60 -1.63 0.25
CA CYS A 20 -6.50 -1.84 -0.88
C CYS A 20 -7.33 -3.11 -0.75
N SER A 21 -8.65 -2.97 -0.90
CA SER A 21 -9.60 -4.06 -1.07
C SER A 21 -10.05 -4.15 -2.52
N THR A 22 -9.50 -5.11 -3.27
CA THR A 22 -9.87 -5.30 -4.69
C THR A 22 -11.32 -5.76 -4.87
N SER A 23 -11.94 -6.39 -3.86
CA SER A 23 -13.36 -6.77 -3.93
C SER A 23 -14.28 -5.55 -3.87
N GLU A 24 -13.92 -4.55 -3.05
CA GLU A 24 -14.66 -3.28 -2.95
C GLU A 24 -14.54 -2.48 -4.25
N VAL A 25 -13.34 -2.41 -4.85
CA VAL A 25 -13.11 -1.77 -6.16
C VAL A 25 -13.98 -2.39 -7.26
N MET A 26 -14.30 -3.68 -7.18
CA MET A 26 -15.16 -4.36 -8.16
C MET A 26 -16.66 -4.27 -7.84
N GLY A 27 -17.05 -3.63 -6.72
CA GLY A 27 -18.45 -3.58 -6.27
C GLY A 27 -19.05 -4.95 -5.91
N ARG A 28 -18.23 -5.96 -5.58
CA ARG A 28 -18.70 -7.32 -5.23
C ARG A 28 -18.53 -7.60 -3.74
N ARG A 29 -19.41 -8.43 -3.17
CA ARG A 29 -19.32 -8.89 -1.78
C ARG A 29 -17.92 -9.43 -1.47
N ILE A 30 -17.38 -8.97 -0.34
CA ILE A 30 -16.16 -9.42 0.33
C ILE A 30 -16.04 -10.96 0.23
N GLY A 31 -14.94 -11.46 -0.32
CA GLY A 31 -14.57 -12.89 -0.27
C GLY A 31 -14.58 -13.70 -1.58
N THR A 32 -14.84 -13.10 -2.75
CA THR A 32 -14.67 -13.80 -4.04
C THR A 32 -13.42 -13.29 -4.77
N ALA A 33 -12.48 -14.20 -5.05
CA ALA A 33 -11.19 -14.02 -5.73
C ALA A 33 -10.91 -12.58 -6.19
N GLY A 34 -10.18 -11.82 -5.38
CA GLY A 34 -9.78 -10.46 -5.75
C GLY A 34 -9.14 -10.45 -7.14
N SER A 35 -9.65 -9.60 -8.04
CA SER A 35 -9.17 -9.59 -9.42
C SER A 35 -7.70 -9.21 -9.45
N GLU A 36 -6.87 -10.17 -9.82
CA GLU A 36 -5.44 -9.95 -9.98
C GLU A 36 -5.16 -8.86 -11.03
N ALA A 37 -6.01 -8.74 -12.05
CA ALA A 37 -5.91 -7.67 -13.05
C ALA A 37 -6.18 -6.28 -12.45
N VAL A 38 -7.12 -6.16 -11.52
CA VAL A 38 -7.36 -4.90 -10.79
C VAL A 38 -6.18 -4.58 -9.88
N ALA A 39 -5.64 -5.58 -9.17
CA ALA A 39 -4.45 -5.40 -8.35
C ALA A 39 -3.23 -4.97 -9.19
N ASP A 40 -3.06 -5.55 -10.38
CA ASP A 40 -1.99 -5.18 -11.31
C ASP A 40 -2.15 -3.73 -11.78
N ALA A 41 -3.33 -3.33 -12.22
CA ALA A 41 -3.60 -1.96 -12.69
C ALA A 41 -3.38 -0.91 -11.59
N ILE A 42 -3.83 -1.20 -10.36
CA ILE A 42 -3.60 -0.33 -9.21
C ILE A 42 -2.10 -0.27 -8.89
N LEU A 43 -1.41 -1.42 -8.85
CA LEU A 43 0.02 -1.46 -8.54
C LEU A 43 0.87 -0.76 -9.59
N ASP A 44 0.53 -0.86 -10.88
CA ASP A 44 1.23 -0.15 -11.96
C ASP A 44 1.18 1.36 -11.74
N ALA A 45 -0.01 1.91 -11.50
CA ALA A 45 -0.18 3.34 -11.24
C ALA A 45 0.55 3.79 -9.95
N LEU A 46 0.58 2.95 -8.92
CA LEU A 46 1.32 3.22 -7.68
C LEU A 46 2.83 3.23 -7.93
N LEU A 47 3.36 2.23 -8.62
CA LEU A 47 4.80 2.13 -8.91
C LEU A 47 5.27 3.28 -9.80
N GLU A 48 4.53 3.61 -10.86
CA GLU A 48 4.84 4.73 -11.74
C GLU A 48 4.97 6.05 -10.95
N ALA A 49 3.95 6.36 -10.13
CA ALA A 49 3.92 7.60 -9.37
C ALA A 49 5.00 7.64 -8.26
N THR A 50 5.20 6.53 -7.54
CA THR A 50 6.16 6.48 -6.44
C THR A 50 7.62 6.49 -6.93
N GLN A 51 7.92 5.83 -8.04
CA GLN A 51 9.24 5.87 -8.67
C GLN A 51 9.57 7.25 -9.21
N ALA A 52 8.62 7.91 -9.90
CA ALA A 52 8.80 9.27 -10.39
C ALA A 52 9.11 10.27 -9.25
N ALA A 53 8.41 10.14 -8.11
CA ALA A 53 8.62 10.96 -6.93
C ALA A 53 9.78 10.50 -6.02
N ARG A 54 10.39 9.34 -6.32
CA ARG A 54 11.44 8.69 -5.51
C ARG A 54 11.01 8.47 -4.06
N VAL A 55 9.76 8.10 -3.84
CA VAL A 55 9.21 7.75 -2.52
C VAL A 55 9.08 6.24 -2.39
N TYR A 56 9.22 5.71 -1.18
CA TYR A 56 9.00 4.31 -0.91
C TYR A 56 7.52 3.99 -0.88
N LEU A 57 7.16 2.88 -1.52
CA LEU A 57 5.82 2.29 -1.44
C LEU A 57 5.78 1.24 -0.32
N ALA A 58 4.80 1.33 0.56
CA ALA A 58 4.45 0.31 1.53
C ALA A 58 3.04 -0.21 1.27
N VAL A 59 2.88 -1.50 1.03
CA VAL A 59 1.57 -2.11 0.72
C VAL A 59 1.09 -2.95 1.89
N GLN A 60 -0.01 -2.54 2.50
CA GLN A 60 -0.63 -3.21 3.64
C GLN A 60 -1.25 -4.54 3.21
N CYS A 61 -0.96 -5.61 3.95
CA CYS A 61 -1.68 -6.87 3.84
C CYS A 61 -3.07 -6.77 4.49
N CYS A 62 -3.96 -7.72 4.20
CA CYS A 62 -5.22 -7.84 4.94
C CYS A 62 -5.00 -8.32 6.39
N GLU A 63 -6.07 -8.32 7.18
CA GLU A 63 -6.10 -8.71 8.59
C GLU A 63 -5.62 -10.15 8.86
N HIS A 64 -5.69 -11.05 7.87
CA HIS A 64 -5.16 -12.42 8.01
C HIS A 64 -3.64 -12.46 8.23
N LEU A 65 -2.91 -11.43 7.78
CA LEU A 65 -1.48 -11.25 8.03
C LEU A 65 -1.22 -10.07 8.97
N ASN A 66 -2.16 -9.81 9.88
CA ASN A 66 -2.05 -8.76 10.91
C ASN A 66 -1.75 -7.36 10.36
N ARG A 67 -2.13 -7.09 9.10
CA ARG A 67 -1.83 -5.82 8.41
C ARG A 67 -0.33 -5.52 8.27
N ALA A 68 0.50 -6.56 8.31
CA ALA A 68 1.92 -6.46 7.97
C ALA A 68 2.11 -5.86 6.58
N LEU A 69 3.24 -5.24 6.31
CA LEU A 69 3.43 -4.42 5.11
C LEU A 69 4.54 -4.97 4.23
N VAL A 70 4.25 -5.04 2.94
CA VAL A 70 5.24 -5.33 1.91
C VAL A 70 5.96 -4.04 1.55
N VAL A 71 7.29 -4.06 1.64
CA VAL A 71 8.18 -2.93 1.35
C VAL A 71 9.45 -3.44 0.65
N GLU A 72 10.21 -2.54 0.02
CA GLU A 72 11.58 -2.85 -0.40
C GLU A 72 12.50 -3.02 0.83
N ARG A 73 13.44 -3.97 0.79
CA ARG A 73 14.44 -4.15 1.88
C ARG A 73 15.14 -2.85 2.25
N ALA A 74 15.50 -2.05 1.25
CA ALA A 74 16.19 -0.78 1.46
C ALA A 74 15.37 0.19 2.35
N ALA A 75 14.03 0.20 2.22
CA ALA A 75 13.17 1.00 3.08
C ALA A 75 13.16 0.46 4.51
N ALA A 76 12.98 -0.86 4.67
CA ALA A 76 12.98 -1.49 5.99
C ALA A 76 14.28 -1.23 6.76
N GLU A 77 15.43 -1.34 6.09
CA GLU A 77 16.74 -1.06 6.69
C GLU A 77 16.92 0.42 7.03
N ARG A 78 16.56 1.33 6.11
CA ARG A 78 16.66 2.77 6.32
C ARG A 78 15.86 3.25 7.53
N TYR A 79 14.66 2.71 7.71
CA TYR A 79 13.75 3.11 8.78
C TYR A 79 13.84 2.24 10.03
N GLY A 80 14.64 1.16 10.00
CA GLY A 80 14.80 0.23 11.13
C GLY A 80 13.51 -0.53 11.47
N TRP A 81 12.69 -0.85 10.47
CA TRP A 81 11.43 -1.58 10.69
C TRP A 81 11.68 -3.07 10.95
N GLU A 82 10.92 -3.63 11.88
CA GLU A 82 11.01 -5.04 12.24
C GLU A 82 10.47 -5.92 11.11
N ARG A 83 11.34 -6.81 10.61
CA ARG A 83 11.00 -7.76 9.54
C ARG A 83 10.30 -8.97 10.13
N VAL A 84 9.21 -9.36 9.49
CA VAL A 84 8.48 -10.60 9.81
C VAL A 84 8.59 -11.58 8.64
N THR A 85 8.50 -12.89 8.93
CA THR A 85 8.65 -13.93 7.92
C THR A 85 7.29 -14.44 7.48
N VAL A 86 6.82 -13.97 6.33
CA VAL A 86 5.61 -14.45 5.68
C VAL A 86 5.67 -14.12 4.18
N VAL A 87 4.95 -14.90 3.37
CA VAL A 87 4.76 -14.62 1.93
C VAL A 87 3.27 -14.36 1.70
N PRO A 88 2.87 -13.12 1.34
CA PRO A 88 1.49 -12.81 1.04
C PRO A 88 1.01 -13.53 -0.23
N MET A 89 -0.22 -14.05 -0.17
CA MET A 89 -0.92 -14.62 -1.31
C MET A 89 -2.30 -13.99 -1.46
N PRO A 90 -2.93 -14.01 -2.65
CA PRO A 90 -4.23 -13.35 -2.86
C PRO A 90 -5.31 -13.74 -1.84
N ARG A 91 -5.30 -15.00 -1.37
CA ARG A 91 -6.25 -15.54 -0.38
C ARG A 91 -5.84 -15.29 1.09
N ALA A 92 -4.60 -14.89 1.36
CA ALA A 92 -4.10 -14.60 2.70
C ALA A 92 -3.01 -13.51 2.60
N GLY A 93 -3.42 -12.27 2.84
CA GLY A 93 -2.62 -11.06 2.63
C GLY A 93 -3.24 -10.11 1.60
N GLY A 94 -4.01 -10.63 0.64
CA GLY A 94 -4.73 -9.84 -0.36
C GLY A 94 -3.97 -9.67 -1.67
N SER A 95 -4.73 -9.45 -2.76
CA SER A 95 -4.17 -9.45 -4.13
C SER A 95 -3.12 -8.36 -4.34
N LEU A 96 -3.32 -7.14 -3.82
CA LEU A 96 -2.35 -6.04 -3.99
C LEU A 96 -1.03 -6.34 -3.28
N ALA A 97 -1.06 -6.76 -2.02
CA ALA A 97 0.15 -7.10 -1.27
C ALA A 97 0.91 -8.30 -1.89
N ALA A 98 0.19 -9.34 -2.33
CA ALA A 98 0.79 -10.48 -3.01
C ALA A 98 1.47 -10.07 -4.33
N ARG A 99 0.89 -9.11 -5.07
CA ARG A 99 1.47 -8.56 -6.29
C ARG A 99 2.67 -7.67 -6.00
N ALA A 100 2.58 -6.81 -4.98
CA ALA A 100 3.69 -5.97 -4.54
C ALA A 100 4.90 -6.81 -4.13
N PHE A 101 4.68 -7.91 -3.39
CA PHE A 101 5.76 -8.79 -2.94
C PHE A 101 6.53 -9.44 -4.10
N ARG A 102 5.85 -9.70 -5.22
CA ARG A 102 6.48 -10.26 -6.43
C ARG A 102 7.19 -9.23 -7.29
N ARG A 103 6.79 -7.96 -7.23
CA ARG A 103 7.21 -6.91 -8.17
C ARG A 103 8.18 -5.90 -7.59
N LEU A 104 8.13 -5.66 -6.28
CA LEU A 104 9.09 -4.79 -5.61
C LEU A 104 10.47 -5.46 -5.58
N PRO A 105 11.55 -4.70 -5.85
CA PRO A 105 12.90 -5.23 -5.78
C PRO A 105 13.24 -5.62 -4.35
N ASP A 106 13.72 -6.85 -4.17
CA ASP A 106 14.13 -7.40 -2.86
C ASP A 106 13.08 -7.13 -1.76
N ALA A 107 11.83 -7.48 -2.07
CA ALA A 107 10.70 -7.24 -1.19
C ALA A 107 10.84 -8.02 0.13
N VAL A 108 10.50 -7.35 1.23
CA VAL A 108 10.38 -7.94 2.56
C VAL A 108 9.03 -7.57 3.17
N VAL A 109 8.64 -8.29 4.22
CA VAL A 109 7.45 -7.96 5.01
C VAL A 109 7.90 -7.40 6.36
N VAL A 110 7.28 -6.32 6.79
CA VAL A 110 7.52 -5.68 8.10
C VAL A 110 6.26 -5.66 8.95
N GLU A 111 6.42 -5.67 10.27
CA GLU A 111 5.29 -5.69 11.22
C GLU A 111 4.48 -4.39 11.16
N GLU A 112 5.15 -3.25 11.33
CA GLU A 112 4.54 -1.93 11.38
C GLU A 112 5.47 -0.86 10.81
N ILE A 113 4.88 0.28 10.44
CA ILE A 113 5.61 1.45 9.90
C ILE A 113 5.05 2.77 10.45
N LYS A 114 5.76 3.86 10.15
CA LYS A 114 5.30 5.24 10.35
C LYS A 114 5.45 6.02 9.04
N ALA A 115 4.43 5.96 8.19
CA ALA A 115 4.38 6.57 6.87
C ALA A 115 4.08 8.09 6.90
N ASP A 116 4.56 8.79 5.88
CA ASP A 116 4.41 10.24 5.72
C ASP A 116 3.08 10.61 5.03
N ALA A 117 2.56 9.72 4.19
CA ALA A 117 1.23 9.83 3.58
C ALA A 117 0.60 8.46 3.39
N GLY A 118 -0.71 8.43 3.10
CA GLY A 118 -1.40 7.18 2.83
C GLY A 118 -2.57 7.30 1.86
N LEU A 119 -2.89 6.18 1.21
CA LEU A 119 -4.06 6.00 0.36
C LEU A 119 -4.81 4.73 0.77
N ASP A 120 -6.07 4.88 1.17
CA ASP A 120 -6.95 3.77 1.53
C ASP A 120 -7.99 3.56 0.43
N ILE A 121 -7.94 2.40 -0.22
CA ILE A 121 -8.83 2.02 -1.33
C ILE A 121 -9.76 0.92 -0.84
N GLY A 122 -11.04 1.22 -0.68
CA GLY A 122 -12.03 0.23 -0.24
C GLY A 122 -12.03 -0.01 1.27
N LEU A 123 -11.87 1.08 2.05
CA LEU A 123 -12.14 1.11 3.50
C LEU A 123 -11.34 0.09 4.33
N THR A 124 -10.07 -0.10 3.96
CA THR A 124 -9.20 -1.07 4.61
C THR A 124 -8.62 -0.58 5.93
N LEU A 125 -8.68 0.72 6.23
CA LEU A 125 -8.08 1.39 7.38
C LEU A 125 -6.55 1.32 7.37
N ILE A 126 -5.91 2.47 7.16
CA ILE A 126 -4.44 2.62 7.16
C ILE A 126 -3.92 3.55 8.27
N GLY A 127 -4.82 4.10 9.10
CA GLY A 127 -4.49 5.16 10.06
C GLY A 127 -3.46 4.74 11.13
N MET A 128 -3.37 3.45 11.43
CA MET A 128 -2.37 2.88 12.35
C MET A 128 -0.94 3.00 11.81
N HIS A 129 -0.77 3.15 10.50
CA HIS A 129 0.53 3.23 9.84
C HIS A 129 1.00 4.68 9.62
N LEU A 130 0.14 5.67 9.86
CA LEU A 130 0.45 7.07 9.60
C LEU A 130 1.20 7.72 10.77
N ARG A 131 2.21 8.53 10.45
CA ARG A 131 2.81 9.43 11.44
C ARG A 131 1.74 10.36 12.01
N ARG A 132 1.87 10.67 13.29
CA ARG A 132 1.06 11.73 13.90
C ARG A 132 1.56 13.09 13.40
N VAL A 133 0.68 14.00 12.97
CA VAL A 133 -0.80 13.94 12.95
C VAL A 133 -1.30 13.66 11.53
N ALA A 134 -2.16 12.65 11.37
CA ALA A 134 -2.80 12.38 10.08
C ALA A 134 -3.86 13.43 9.77
N VAL A 135 -3.80 14.02 8.57
CA VAL A 135 -4.78 15.00 8.08
C VAL A 135 -5.46 14.43 6.83
N PRO A 136 -6.78 14.22 6.85
CA PRO A 136 -7.51 13.77 5.67
C PRO A 136 -7.46 14.81 4.55
N VAL A 137 -7.25 14.36 3.32
CA VAL A 137 -7.28 15.19 2.11
C VAL A 137 -8.48 14.81 1.26
N ARG A 138 -9.07 15.78 0.57
CA ARG A 138 -10.16 15.54 -0.39
C ARG A 138 -9.59 15.66 -1.79
N LEU A 139 -9.53 14.53 -2.50
CA LEU A 139 -9.10 14.48 -3.88
C LEU A 139 -10.27 14.77 -4.83
N SER A 140 -9.96 15.20 -6.05
CA SER A 140 -10.94 15.35 -7.15
C SER A 140 -11.66 14.04 -7.49
N THR A 141 -10.97 12.91 -7.31
CA THR A 141 -11.51 11.56 -7.51
C THR A 141 -11.87 10.94 -6.16
N ALA A 142 -13.16 10.68 -5.95
CA ALA A 142 -13.66 10.14 -4.67
C ALA A 142 -13.70 8.61 -4.64
N THR A 143 -13.69 7.93 -5.78
CA THR A 143 -13.80 6.47 -5.89
C THR A 143 -12.80 5.89 -6.89
N ILE A 144 -12.40 4.65 -6.66
CA ILE A 144 -11.58 3.85 -7.58
C ILE A 144 -12.39 2.58 -7.87
N GLY A 145 -12.76 2.39 -9.13
CA GLY A 145 -13.70 1.34 -9.56
C GLY A 145 -15.13 1.81 -9.69
#